data_AF-A0A3B8YMI0-F1
#
_entry.id   AF-A0A3B8YMI0-F1
#
_cell.length_a   1.000
_cell.length_b   1.000
_cell.length_c   1.000
_cell.angle_alpha   90.00
_cell.angle_beta   90.00
_cell.angle_gamma   90.00
#
_symmetry.space_group_name_H-M   'P 1'
#
loop_
_entity.id
_entity.type
_entity.pdbx_description
1 polymer ?
#
loop_
_entity_poly.entity_id
_entity_poly.type
_entity_poly.pdbx_seq_one_letter_code
_entity_poly.pdbx_strand_id
1 'polypeptide(L)' 'LRQKLLAPVQQKIATAIKAVGDEKGYTYIFDLAAGNPVYFNATNAEDATPLVKTKLGIK' A
#
# COMPACT_ATOMS: atom_id res chain seq x y z
N LEU A 1 -15.84 -12.14 16.39
CA LEU A 1 -14.43 -12.27 16.85
C LEU A 1 -13.42 -12.01 15.73
N ARG A 2 -13.56 -12.63 14.53
CA ARG A 2 -12.61 -12.48 13.40
C ARG A 2 -12.34 -11.04 12.95
N GLN A 3 -13.38 -10.20 12.79
CA GLN A 3 -13.19 -8.78 12.41
C GLN A 3 -12.36 -7.98 13.42
N LYS A 4 -12.48 -8.25 14.72
CA LYS A 4 -11.72 -7.53 15.77
C LYS A 4 -10.22 -7.84 15.73
N LEU A 5 -9.85 -9.04 15.26
CA LEU A 5 -8.45 -9.45 15.09
C LEU A 5 -7.86 -8.93 13.78
N LEU A 6 -8.68 -8.76 12.75
CA LEU A 6 -8.26 -8.24 11.44
C LEU A 6 -8.11 -6.71 11.44
N ALA A 7 -8.94 -5.99 12.20
CA ALA A 7 -8.88 -4.53 12.31
C ALA A 7 -7.47 -3.98 12.63
N PRO A 8 -6.74 -4.46 13.65
CA PRO A 8 -5.39 -3.96 13.94
C PRO A 8 -4.38 -4.29 12.84
N VAL A 9 -4.55 -5.41 12.11
CA VAL A 9 -3.70 -5.76 10.96
C VAL A 9 -3.95 -4.80 9.80
N GLN A 10 -5.23 -4.55 9.47
CA GLN A 10 -5.59 -3.59 8.43
C GLN A 10 -5.10 -2.18 8.77
N GLN A 11 -5.20 -1.76 10.03
CA GLN A 11 -4.66 -0.48 10.46
C GLN A 11 -3.15 -0.37 10.24
N LYS A 12 -2.38 -1.41 10.59
CA LYS A 12 -0.93 -1.44 10.35
C LYS A 12 -0.59 -1.32 8.87
N ILE A 13 -1.31 -2.05 8.02
CA ILE A 13 -1.12 -2.00 6.56
C ILE A 13 -1.44 -0.58 6.05
N ALA A 14 -2.57 0.00 6.44
CA ALA A 14 -2.95 1.35 6.04
C ALA A 14 -1.91 2.40 6.48
N THR A 15 -1.39 2.30 7.70
CA THR A 15 -0.32 3.18 8.19
C THR A 15 0.97 3.02 7.38
N ALA A 16 1.36 1.78 7.03
CA ALA A 16 2.55 1.54 6.20
C ALA A 16 2.39 2.10 4.78
N ILE A 17 1.22 1.91 4.16
CA ILE A 17 0.91 2.47 2.84
C ILE A 17 1.00 4.01 2.87
N LYS A 18 0.38 4.65 3.88
CA LYS A 18 0.45 6.10 4.04
C LYS A 18 1.89 6.59 4.21
N ALA A 19 2.67 5.94 5.05
CA ALA A 19 4.08 6.32 5.27
C ALA A 19 4.90 6.24 3.98
N VAL A 20 4.71 5.20 3.16
CA VAL A 20 5.37 5.10 1.84
C VAL A 20 4.93 6.24 0.92
N GLY A 21 3.63 6.53 0.86
CA GLY A 21 3.10 7.62 0.05
C GLY A 21 3.68 8.98 0.45
N ASP A 22 3.70 9.28 1.75
CA ASP A 22 4.24 10.53 2.30
C ASP A 22 5.76 10.65 2.01
N GLU A 23 6.54 9.59 2.21
CA GLU A 23 8.01 9.60 2.03
C GLU A 23 8.44 9.71 0.56
N LYS A 24 7.66 9.12 -0.36
CA LYS A 24 7.96 9.11 -1.80
C LYS A 24 7.26 10.23 -2.57
N GLY A 25 6.38 10.99 -1.91
CA GLY A 25 5.61 12.08 -2.53
C GLY A 25 4.52 11.58 -3.48
N TYR A 26 3.96 10.39 -3.24
CA TYR A 26 2.89 9.85 -4.08
C TYR A 26 1.56 10.53 -3.78
N THR A 27 0.90 10.99 -4.84
CA THR A 27 -0.45 11.55 -4.73
C THR A 27 -1.50 10.44 -4.51
N TYR A 28 -1.28 9.27 -5.10
CA TYR A 28 -2.20 8.11 -5.01
C TYR A 28 -1.42 6.80 -4.99
N ILE A 29 -1.96 5.80 -4.30
CA ILE A 29 -1.53 4.39 -4.36
C ILE A 29 -2.78 3.57 -4.68
N PHE A 30 -2.70 2.73 -5.71
CA PHE A 30 -3.80 1.87 -6.14
C PHE A 30 -3.55 0.43 -5.72
N ASP A 31 -4.58 -0.23 -5.17
CA ASP A 31 -4.58 -1.66 -4.94
C ASP A 31 -5.04 -2.38 -6.20
N LEU A 32 -4.09 -2.98 -6.92
CA LEU A 32 -4.34 -3.74 -8.15
C LEU A 32 -5.21 -5.00 -7.91
N ALA A 33 -5.30 -5.50 -6.67
CA ALA A 33 -6.18 -6.62 -6.34
C ALA A 33 -7.65 -6.20 -6.18
N ALA A 34 -7.90 -4.95 -5.76
CA ALA A 34 -9.24 -4.38 -5.65
C ALA A 34 -9.78 -3.89 -7.00
N GLY A 35 -8.88 -3.52 -7.92
CA GLY A 35 -9.20 -3.15 -9.29
C GLY A 35 -8.02 -2.49 -9.99
N ASN A 36 -7.83 -2.81 -11.27
CA ASN A 36 -6.77 -2.21 -12.06
C ASN A 36 -7.19 -0.84 -12.58
N PRO A 37 -6.37 0.21 -12.42
CA PRO A 37 -6.58 1.45 -13.14
C PRO A 37 -6.57 1.16 -14.65
N VAL A 38 -7.49 1.80 -15.38
CA VAL A 38 -7.62 1.62 -16.84
C VAL A 38 -6.30 1.93 -17.57
N TYR A 39 -5.53 2.86 -17.01
CA TYR A 39 -4.20 3.20 -17.47
C TYR A 39 -3.33 3.67 -16.29
N PHE A 40 -2.07 3.26 -16.29
CA PHE A 40 -1.01 3.89 -15.52
C PHE A 40 0.26 3.93 -16.38
N ASN A 41 1.03 5.01 -16.26
CA ASN A 41 2.28 5.16 -17.00
C ASN A 41 3.39 4.40 -16.28
N ALA A 42 3.90 3.31 -16.86
CA ALA A 42 4.98 2.51 -16.28
C ALA A 42 6.32 3.26 -16.08
N THR A 43 6.49 4.44 -16.67
CA THR A 43 7.65 5.31 -16.45
C THR A 43 7.48 6.19 -15.19
N ASN A 44 6.23 6.55 -14.87
CA ASN A 44 5.91 7.50 -13.79
C ASN A 44 5.22 6.84 -12.59
N ALA A 45 4.85 5.57 -12.72
CA ALA A 45 4.27 4.76 -11.66
C ALA A 45 5.31 3.76 -11.15
N GLU A 46 5.40 3.62 -9.83
CA GLU A 46 6.28 2.68 -9.15
C GLU A 46 5.43 1.64 -8.41
N ASP A 47 5.87 0.37 -8.40
CA ASP A 47 5.25 -0.64 -7.53
C ASP A 47 5.65 -0.35 -6.07
N ALA A 48 4.68 0.11 -5.28
CA ALA A 48 4.88 0.42 -3.87
C ALA A 48 4.92 -0.85 -2.98
N THR A 49 4.56 -2.03 -3.49
CA THR A 49 4.44 -3.27 -2.71
C THR A 49 5.71 -3.64 -1.94
N PRO A 50 6.92 -3.61 -2.53
CA PRO A 50 8.16 -3.91 -1.81
C PRO A 50 8.47 -2.90 -0.70
N LEU A 51 8.13 -1.62 -0.91
CA LEU A 51 8.34 -0.55 0.07
C LEU A 51 7.41 -0.74 1.27
N VAL A 52 6.14 -1.06 1.01
CA VAL A 52 5.15 -1.32 2.07
C VAL A 52 5.53 -2.57 2.87
N LYS A 53 5.97 -3.66 2.22
CA LYS A 53 6.48 -4.86 2.90
C LYS A 53 7.66 -4.54 3.81
N THR A 54 8.59 -3.71 3.33
CA THR A 54 9.74 -3.22 4.12
C THR A 54 9.27 -2.46 5.36
N LYS A 55 8.31 -1.53 5.23
CA LYS A 55 7.73 -0.80 6.37
C LYS A 55 7.03 -1.70 7.38
N LEU A 56 6.45 -2.81 6.91
CA LEU A 56 5.79 -3.81 7.77
C LEU A 56 6.78 -4.81 8.39
N GLY A 57 8.06 -4.80 7.98
CA GLY A 57 9.07 -5.75 8.44
C GLY A 57 8.87 -7.17 7.89
N ILE A 58 8.22 -7.30 6.74
CA ILE A 58 7.92 -8.59 6.09
C ILE A 58 8.88 -8.77 4.91
N LYS A 59 9.54 -9.92 4.83
CA LYS A 59 10.42 -10.29 3.70
C LYS A 59 9.63 -11.00 2.61
#